data_AF-A0AAU5FQN6-F1
#
_entry.id   AF-A0AAU5FQN6-F1
#
_cell.length_a   1.000
_cell.length_b   1.000
_cell.length_c   1.000
_cell.angle_alpha   90.00
_cell.angle_beta   90.00
_cell.angle_gamma   90.00
#
_symmetry.space_group_name_H-M   'P 1'
#
loop_
_entity.id
_entity.type
_entity.pdbx_description
1 polymer ?
#
loop_
_entity_poly.entity_id
_entity_poly.type
_entity_poly.pdbx_seq_one_letter_code
_entity_poly.pdbx_strand_id
1 'polypeptide(L)'
;MQHSPRTPTGAPLHRRSRRRIAMIAAVGVLAAGGASLSLAATSDAATVHPAAVTPKASAAGLADPHKKEIAMELVSSAENSSLDWKGQYKYIEDIGDGRGYTAGIIGFCSGTGDMLDLVQHYTDLEPGNGLAKYLPALKKVNGSDSHSGLGSAFESAWKTAAKDTVFQTAQNDERDRVYFNPSVDQAKSDGLGTLGQFIYYDAIVMHGPGDDSTSFGGIRKTAMKKAKTPAQGGNETTYLNAFLDARKAAMKTEDAHDDTSRVDTEQRVFLQAGNLNLDPPLKWKTYGDSYQILTLP
;
A
#
# COMPACT_ATOMS: atom_id res chain seq x y z
N MET A 1 -66.48 14.31 -11.50
CA MET A 1 -66.42 15.36 -12.54
C MET A 1 -64.95 15.73 -12.69
N GLN A 2 -64.27 15.13 -13.69
CA GLN A 2 -63.72 15.80 -14.90
C GLN A 2 -62.64 16.86 -14.55
N HIS A 3 -61.40 16.87 -15.04
CA HIS A 3 -60.70 16.18 -16.12
C HIS A 3 -59.17 16.31 -15.88
N SER A 4 -58.37 15.26 -16.14
CA SER A 4 -56.92 15.34 -16.49
C SER A 4 -56.78 15.63 -18.01
N PRO A 5 -55.59 15.66 -18.69
CA PRO A 5 -54.19 15.40 -18.26
C PRO A 5 -53.10 16.29 -18.94
N ARG A 6 -51.80 16.07 -18.61
CA ARG A 6 -50.71 15.69 -19.56
C ARG A 6 -49.29 15.88 -18.96
N THR A 7 -48.57 14.78 -18.80
CA THR A 7 -47.10 14.63 -18.93
C THR A 7 -46.74 14.45 -20.43
N PRO A 8 -45.50 14.67 -20.93
CA PRO A 8 -44.36 13.76 -20.62
C PRO A 8 -42.89 14.27 -20.77
N THR A 9 -41.99 13.48 -20.18
CA THR A 9 -40.64 13.04 -20.64
C THR A 9 -39.43 13.99 -20.77
N GLY A 10 -38.32 13.56 -20.16
CA GLY A 10 -36.94 13.89 -20.58
C GLY A 10 -35.88 13.45 -19.55
N ALA A 11 -35.20 12.33 -19.80
CA ALA A 11 -33.93 11.93 -19.16
C ALA A 11 -32.80 11.97 -20.23
N PRO A 12 -31.54 11.60 -19.92
CA PRO A 12 -30.53 12.28 -19.11
C PRO A 12 -29.39 12.83 -19.99
N LEU A 13 -28.64 13.85 -19.54
CA LEU A 13 -27.47 14.36 -20.27
C LEU A 13 -26.16 13.74 -19.77
N HIS A 14 -25.69 12.74 -20.52
CA HIS A 14 -24.28 12.36 -20.57
C HIS A 14 -23.42 13.56 -21.01
N ARG A 15 -22.35 13.88 -20.26
CA ARG A 15 -21.29 14.75 -20.74
C ARG A 15 -19.99 13.98 -20.88
N ARG A 16 -19.77 13.44 -22.08
CA ARG A 16 -18.45 13.01 -22.58
C ARG A 16 -17.58 14.25 -22.77
N SER A 17 -16.45 14.32 -22.07
CA SER A 17 -15.34 15.19 -22.48
C SER A 17 -14.35 14.35 -23.30
N ARG A 18 -14.26 14.66 -24.60
CA ARG A 18 -13.19 14.20 -25.49
C ARG A 18 -12.46 15.43 -26.03
N ARG A 19 -11.18 15.21 -26.35
CA ARG A 19 -10.22 16.01 -27.14
C ARG A 19 -9.29 16.86 -26.25
N ARG A 20 -7.97 16.87 -26.49
CA ARG A 20 -7.29 16.93 -27.79
C ARG A 20 -5.96 16.17 -27.81
N ILE A 21 -5.78 15.41 -28.89
CA ILE A 21 -4.50 14.92 -29.40
C ILE A 21 -3.78 16.12 -30.05
N ALA A 22 -2.49 16.28 -29.76
CA ALA A 22 -1.59 17.09 -30.57
C ALA A 22 -0.47 16.18 -31.10
N MET A 23 -0.50 15.91 -32.41
CA MET A 23 0.62 15.38 -33.17
C MET A 23 1.59 16.52 -33.48
N ILE A 24 2.89 16.27 -33.33
CA ILE A 24 3.93 17.02 -34.03
C ILE A 24 4.64 16.05 -34.96
N ALA A 25 4.60 16.37 -36.25
CA ALA A 25 5.39 15.73 -37.30
C ALA A 25 6.63 16.59 -37.58
N ALA A 26 7.78 15.93 -37.78
CA ALA A 26 8.90 16.48 -38.52
C ALA A 26 9.56 15.36 -39.33
N VAL A 27 9.42 15.47 -40.65
CA VAL A 27 10.20 14.83 -41.73
C VAL A 27 11.54 15.60 -41.80
N GLY A 28 12.71 15.10 -42.17
CA GLY A 28 13.24 13.84 -42.70
C GLY A 28 14.66 14.11 -43.23
N VAL A 29 15.37 13.06 -43.67
CA VAL A 29 16.30 12.98 -44.82
C VAL A 29 17.41 11.95 -44.56
N LEU A 30 17.47 11.00 -45.49
CA LEU A 30 18.41 9.91 -45.67
C LEU A 30 19.72 10.42 -46.30
N ALA A 31 20.87 9.90 -45.87
CA ALA A 31 22.06 9.82 -46.70
C ALA A 31 22.82 8.52 -46.41
N ALA A 32 22.96 7.71 -47.46
CA ALA A 32 23.70 6.46 -47.49
C ALA A 32 25.20 6.70 -47.68
N GLY A 33 26.03 5.78 -47.19
CA GLY A 33 27.43 5.68 -47.64
C GLY A 33 28.32 4.82 -46.77
N GLY A 34 28.86 3.75 -47.35
CA GLY A 34 30.21 3.27 -47.03
C GLY A 34 30.31 2.01 -46.15
N ALA A 35 30.30 0.85 -46.79
CA ALA A 35 30.89 -0.37 -46.23
C ALA A 35 32.41 -0.25 -46.20
N SER A 36 33.04 -0.70 -45.11
CA SER A 36 34.45 -1.10 -45.07
C SER A 36 34.60 -2.21 -44.03
N LEU A 37 34.85 -3.42 -44.52
CA LEU A 37 35.28 -4.55 -43.71
C LEU A 37 36.70 -4.29 -43.20
N SER A 38 36.94 -4.54 -41.93
CA SER A 38 38.27 -4.77 -41.40
C SER A 38 38.18 -5.93 -40.41
N LEU A 39 38.69 -7.09 -40.83
CA LEU A 39 38.92 -8.23 -39.95
C LEU A 39 40.08 -7.88 -39.00
N ALA A 40 39.77 -7.77 -37.72
CA ALA A 40 40.77 -7.91 -36.66
C ALA A 40 40.43 -9.19 -35.88
N ALA A 41 41.28 -10.19 -36.05
CA ALA A 41 41.27 -11.41 -35.26
C ALA A 41 41.95 -11.15 -33.92
N THR A 42 41.21 -11.34 -32.81
CA THR A 42 41.80 -11.54 -31.48
C THR A 42 40.92 -12.48 -30.66
N SER A 43 41.44 -13.70 -30.46
CA SER A 43 41.44 -14.45 -29.21
C SER A 43 40.12 -14.63 -28.43
N ASP A 44 39.57 -15.84 -28.49
CA ASP A 44 38.66 -16.39 -27.48
C ASP A 44 39.36 -16.39 -26.11
N ALA A 45 39.02 -15.40 -25.27
CA ALA A 45 39.19 -15.48 -23.84
C ALA A 45 37.79 -15.53 -23.23
N ALA A 46 37.42 -16.70 -22.72
CA ALA A 46 36.18 -16.90 -21.98
C ALA A 46 36.14 -15.91 -20.81
N THR A 47 35.36 -14.84 -20.97
CA THR A 47 35.03 -13.91 -19.90
C THR A 47 34.10 -14.63 -18.94
N VAL A 48 34.67 -15.14 -17.85
CA VAL A 48 33.89 -15.52 -16.66
C VAL A 48 33.28 -14.22 -16.14
N HIS A 49 32.02 -13.97 -16.48
CA HIS A 49 31.26 -12.91 -15.83
C HIS A 49 31.24 -13.22 -14.33
N PRO A 50 31.75 -12.33 -13.46
CA PRO A 50 31.51 -12.50 -12.04
C PRO A 50 29.99 -12.48 -11.87
N ALA A 51 29.44 -13.55 -11.28
CA ALA A 51 28.07 -13.58 -10.85
C ALA A 51 27.78 -12.27 -10.10
N ALA A 52 26.75 -11.55 -10.53
CA ALA A 52 26.34 -10.32 -9.87
C ALA A 52 26.15 -10.63 -8.40
N VAL A 53 27.08 -10.18 -7.57
CA VAL A 53 26.94 -10.22 -6.12
C VAL A 53 25.85 -9.22 -5.84
N THR A 54 24.62 -9.70 -5.68
CA THR A 54 23.53 -8.89 -5.18
C THR A 54 24.03 -8.29 -3.86
N PRO A 55 24.00 -6.95 -3.70
CA PRO A 55 24.34 -6.35 -2.43
C PRO A 55 23.47 -7.01 -1.38
N LYS A 56 24.10 -7.61 -0.38
CA LYS A 56 23.41 -8.23 0.74
C LYS A 56 22.53 -7.13 1.33
N ALA A 57 21.21 -7.27 1.24
CA ALA A 57 20.27 -6.39 1.90
C ALA A 57 20.76 -6.17 3.35
N SER A 58 20.63 -4.95 3.88
CA SER A 58 20.95 -4.72 5.29
C SER A 58 20.23 -5.81 6.10
N ALA A 59 20.90 -6.41 7.09
CA ALA A 59 20.29 -7.51 7.84
C ALA A 59 18.94 -7.10 8.48
N ALA A 60 18.74 -5.80 8.70
CA ALA A 60 17.48 -5.24 9.17
C ALA A 60 16.37 -5.23 8.11
N GLY A 61 16.70 -5.00 6.83
CA GLY A 61 15.74 -4.88 5.74
C GLY A 61 14.81 -3.68 5.96
N LEU A 62 13.50 -3.90 5.87
CA LEU A 62 12.50 -2.87 6.14
C LEU A 62 12.50 -2.41 7.60
N ALA A 63 13.01 -3.23 8.52
CA ALA A 63 13.14 -2.88 9.94
C ALA A 63 14.28 -1.88 10.22
N ASP A 64 15.10 -1.55 9.22
CA ASP A 64 15.99 -0.38 9.33
C ASP A 64 15.15 0.89 9.52
N PRO A 65 15.46 1.78 10.48
CA PRO A 65 14.62 2.94 10.77
C PRO A 65 14.34 3.84 9.57
N HIS A 66 15.32 4.05 8.68
CA HIS A 66 15.15 4.87 7.49
C HIS A 66 14.28 4.16 6.44
N LYS A 67 14.44 2.85 6.30
CA LYS A 67 13.56 2.04 5.44
C LYS A 67 12.13 1.95 5.96
N LYS A 68 11.97 1.93 7.29
CA LYS A 68 10.66 1.96 7.93
C LYS A 68 9.95 3.29 7.70
N GLU A 69 10.67 4.42 7.81
CA GLU A 69 10.11 5.74 7.48
C GLU A 69 9.65 5.78 6.00
N ILE A 70 10.49 5.31 5.06
CA ILE A 70 10.11 5.17 3.64
C ILE A 70 8.84 4.32 3.47
N ALA A 71 8.74 3.19 4.18
CA ALA A 71 7.57 2.33 4.11
C ALA A 71 6.29 3.05 4.58
N MET A 72 6.39 3.88 5.63
CA MET A 72 5.25 4.67 6.11
C MET A 72 4.82 5.73 5.09
N GLU A 73 5.79 6.42 4.47
CA GLU A 73 5.50 7.41 3.42
C GLU A 73 4.85 6.78 2.18
N LEU A 74 5.33 5.60 1.77
CA LEU A 74 4.76 4.84 0.64
C LEU A 74 3.31 4.45 0.92
N VAL A 75 3.02 3.84 2.08
CA VAL A 75 1.65 3.49 2.49
C VAL A 75 0.78 4.75 2.54
N SER A 76 1.24 5.82 3.19
CA SER A 76 0.48 7.08 3.31
C SER A 76 0.19 7.73 1.95
N SER A 77 1.04 7.54 0.94
CA SER A 77 0.76 8.02 -0.41
C SER A 77 -0.43 7.30 -1.07
N ALA A 78 -0.68 6.04 -0.70
CA ALA A 78 -1.83 5.27 -1.14
C ALA A 78 -3.06 5.46 -0.24
N GLU A 79 -2.89 5.56 1.07
CA GLU A 79 -4.03 5.71 1.98
C GLU A 79 -4.55 7.16 2.04
N ASN A 80 -3.67 8.16 1.88
CA ASN A 80 -3.98 9.55 2.21
C ASN A 80 -3.45 10.57 1.18
N SER A 81 -2.95 10.11 0.02
CA SER A 81 -2.37 10.96 -1.03
C SER A 81 -1.30 11.95 -0.51
N SER A 82 -0.55 11.56 0.53
CA SER A 82 0.44 12.42 1.19
C SER A 82 1.62 11.60 1.68
N LEU A 83 2.83 12.17 1.67
CA LEU A 83 4.00 11.57 2.35
C LEU A 83 4.04 11.92 3.84
N ASP A 84 3.28 12.91 4.30
CA ASP A 84 3.16 13.26 5.72
C ASP A 84 2.25 12.24 6.44
N TRP A 85 2.80 11.04 6.67
CA TRP A 85 2.11 9.96 7.37
C TRP A 85 1.86 10.31 8.84
N LYS A 86 2.74 11.11 9.46
CA LYS A 86 2.57 11.60 10.84
C LYS A 86 1.38 12.55 10.96
N GLY A 87 1.02 13.25 9.88
CA GLY A 87 -0.23 14.01 9.78
C GLY A 87 -1.51 13.17 9.99
N GLN A 88 -1.43 11.84 9.86
CA GLN A 88 -2.56 10.91 9.87
C GLN A 88 -2.91 10.37 11.25
N TYR A 89 -2.11 10.61 12.30
CA TYR A 89 -2.50 10.21 13.67
C TYR A 89 -3.90 10.70 14.06
N LYS A 90 -4.29 11.88 13.55
CA LYS A 90 -5.59 12.53 13.80
C LYS A 90 -6.69 12.14 12.81
N TYR A 91 -6.37 11.42 11.73
CA TYR A 91 -7.33 11.01 10.73
C TYR A 91 -8.43 10.17 11.39
N ILE A 92 -9.68 10.46 11.07
CA ILE A 92 -10.86 9.69 11.48
C ILE A 92 -12.02 10.08 10.57
N GLU A 93 -12.61 9.10 9.91
CA GLU A 93 -13.73 9.25 8.98
C GLU A 93 -14.42 7.90 8.83
N ASP A 94 -15.74 7.90 8.60
CA ASP A 94 -16.41 6.74 8.02
C ASP A 94 -16.49 6.94 6.52
N ILE A 95 -15.76 6.11 5.78
CA ILE A 95 -15.63 6.21 4.33
C ILE A 95 -16.73 5.45 3.58
N GLY A 96 -17.70 4.86 4.29
CA GLY A 96 -18.84 4.15 3.71
C GLY A 96 -18.51 2.78 3.13
N ASP A 97 -17.42 2.16 3.58
CA ASP A 97 -16.97 0.83 3.14
C ASP A 97 -17.51 -0.31 4.04
N GLY A 98 -18.35 0.01 5.02
CA GLY A 98 -18.96 -0.94 5.95
C GLY A 98 -18.07 -1.31 7.15
N ARG A 99 -16.93 -0.63 7.36
CA ARG A 99 -16.04 -0.85 8.52
C ARG A 99 -16.30 0.12 9.68
N GLY A 100 -17.24 1.06 9.51
CA GLY A 100 -17.53 2.14 10.45
C GLY A 100 -16.46 3.23 10.37
N TYR A 101 -16.06 3.79 11.52
CA TYR A 101 -14.93 4.74 11.53
C TYR A 101 -13.63 4.04 11.17
N THR A 102 -12.89 4.62 10.23
CA THR A 102 -11.49 4.34 9.86
C THR A 102 -10.62 5.48 10.34
N ALA A 103 -9.55 5.20 11.09
CA ALA A 103 -8.78 6.24 11.77
C ALA A 103 -7.29 5.93 11.93
N GLY A 104 -6.48 6.98 12.14
CA GLY A 104 -5.06 6.86 12.45
C GLY A 104 -4.16 6.47 11.28
N ILE A 105 -2.90 6.17 11.60
CA ILE A 105 -1.79 6.04 10.63
C ILE A 105 -1.87 4.85 9.66
N ILE A 106 -2.77 3.90 9.89
CA ILE A 106 -2.99 2.73 9.05
C ILE A 106 -4.48 2.38 8.85
N GLY A 107 -5.39 3.27 9.26
CA GLY A 107 -6.83 3.03 9.12
C GLY A 107 -7.39 1.97 10.07
N PHE A 108 -7.12 2.09 11.37
CA PHE A 108 -7.78 1.27 12.40
C PHE A 108 -9.29 1.45 12.32
N CYS A 109 -10.07 0.37 12.30
CA CYS A 109 -11.52 0.48 12.12
C CYS A 109 -12.33 0.06 13.37
N SER A 110 -13.43 0.77 13.63
CA SER A 110 -14.33 0.44 14.74
C SER A 110 -15.03 -0.92 14.56
N GLY A 111 -15.27 -1.32 13.31
CA GLY A 111 -15.98 -2.55 12.96
C GLY A 111 -15.10 -3.80 12.89
N THR A 112 -13.77 -3.66 12.83
CA THR A 112 -12.82 -4.80 12.68
C THR A 112 -12.09 -5.17 13.97
N GLY A 113 -12.28 -4.38 15.03
CA GLY A 113 -11.77 -4.67 16.37
C GLY A 113 -10.39 -4.07 16.68
N ASP A 114 -9.59 -3.74 15.68
CA ASP A 114 -8.26 -3.15 15.88
C ASP A 114 -8.31 -1.71 16.44
N MET A 115 -9.34 -0.91 16.14
CA MET A 115 -9.55 0.36 16.85
C MET A 115 -9.88 0.15 18.33
N LEU A 116 -10.64 -0.90 18.68
CA LEU A 116 -10.93 -1.24 20.07
C LEU A 116 -9.64 -1.65 20.79
N ASP A 117 -8.85 -2.53 20.19
CA ASP A 117 -7.55 -2.96 20.74
C ASP A 117 -6.61 -1.77 20.94
N LEU A 118 -6.53 -0.86 19.97
CA LEU A 118 -5.74 0.37 20.07
C LEU A 118 -6.18 1.26 21.24
N VAL A 119 -7.48 1.54 21.38
CA VAL A 119 -7.95 2.39 22.47
C VAL A 119 -7.78 1.70 23.83
N GLN A 120 -7.86 0.37 23.88
CA GLN A 120 -7.55 -0.40 25.08
C GLN A 120 -6.06 -0.28 25.43
N HIS A 121 -5.15 -0.49 24.47
CA HIS A 121 -3.70 -0.33 24.67
C HIS A 121 -3.33 1.09 25.11
N TYR A 122 -3.92 2.11 24.48
CA TYR A 122 -3.74 3.50 24.92
C TYR A 122 -4.22 3.73 26.35
N THR A 123 -5.33 3.10 26.74
CA THR A 123 -5.85 3.17 28.12
C THR A 123 -4.98 2.41 29.12
N ASP A 124 -4.32 1.33 28.71
CA ASP A 124 -3.39 0.62 29.57
C ASP A 124 -2.10 1.45 29.80
N LEU A 125 -1.64 2.18 28.77
CA LEU A 125 -0.51 3.11 28.87
C LEU A 125 -0.86 4.39 29.64
N GLU A 126 -2.08 4.91 29.46
CA GLU A 126 -2.56 6.13 30.11
C GLU A 126 -4.03 5.99 30.54
N PRO A 127 -4.31 5.48 31.76
CA PRO A 127 -5.67 5.16 32.21
C PRO A 127 -6.68 6.32 32.24
N GLY A 128 -6.19 7.56 32.33
CA GLY A 128 -7.01 8.77 32.40
C GLY A 128 -7.30 9.44 31.04
N ASN A 129 -6.91 8.81 29.93
CA ASN A 129 -6.98 9.44 28.62
C ASN A 129 -8.42 9.74 28.15
N GLY A 130 -8.55 10.67 27.22
CA GLY A 130 -9.85 11.13 26.71
C GLY A 130 -10.66 10.11 25.90
N LEU A 131 -10.04 9.00 25.46
CA LEU A 131 -10.68 7.94 24.67
C LEU A 131 -11.20 6.77 25.53
N ALA A 132 -10.68 6.57 26.75
CA ALA A 132 -11.04 5.46 27.63
C ALA A 132 -12.56 5.32 27.85
N LYS A 133 -13.28 6.44 27.94
CA LYS A 133 -14.74 6.48 28.13
C LYS A 133 -15.54 5.87 26.95
N TYR A 134 -14.93 5.70 25.78
CA TYR A 134 -15.57 5.14 24.59
C TYR A 134 -15.36 3.63 24.45
N LEU A 135 -14.52 2.99 25.28
CA LEU A 135 -14.29 1.54 25.25
C LEU A 135 -15.60 0.71 25.28
N PRO A 136 -16.62 1.03 26.13
CA PRO A 136 -17.87 0.28 26.11
C PRO A 136 -18.64 0.40 24.78
N ALA A 137 -18.59 1.58 24.13
CA ALA A 137 -19.23 1.81 22.84
C ALA A 137 -18.48 1.07 21.72
N LEU A 138 -17.14 1.19 21.67
CA LEU A 138 -16.28 0.46 20.73
C LEU A 138 -16.52 -1.05 20.82
N LYS A 139 -16.59 -1.61 22.02
CA LYS A 139 -16.90 -3.04 22.22
C LYS A 139 -18.27 -3.44 21.68
N LYS A 140 -19.26 -2.56 21.78
CA LYS A 140 -20.63 -2.82 21.31
C LYS A 140 -20.76 -2.76 19.80
N VAL A 141 -20.02 -1.85 19.14
CA VAL A 141 -20.11 -1.65 17.68
C VAL A 141 -19.17 -2.55 16.89
N ASN A 142 -18.15 -3.15 17.54
CA ASN A 142 -17.23 -4.08 16.91
C ASN A 142 -17.98 -5.22 16.17
N GLY A 143 -17.59 -5.48 14.92
CA GLY A 143 -18.30 -6.37 13.99
C GLY A 143 -19.41 -5.69 13.17
N SER A 144 -19.55 -4.36 13.22
CA SER A 144 -20.52 -3.58 12.44
C SER A 144 -19.97 -2.20 12.06
N ASP A 145 -20.69 -1.49 11.19
CA ASP A 145 -20.44 -0.08 10.81
C ASP A 145 -21.14 0.93 11.74
N SER A 146 -21.66 0.50 12.90
CA SER A 146 -22.47 1.38 13.75
C SER A 146 -21.66 2.46 14.46
N HIS A 147 -22.19 3.69 14.50
CA HIS A 147 -21.62 4.81 15.28
C HIS A 147 -22.25 4.99 16.68
N SER A 148 -23.04 4.02 17.14
CA SER A 148 -23.81 4.13 18.38
C SER A 148 -22.91 4.35 19.61
N GLY A 149 -23.03 5.52 20.23
CA GLY A 149 -22.24 5.87 21.43
C GLY A 149 -20.86 6.49 21.14
N LEU A 150 -20.52 6.72 19.87
CA LEU A 150 -19.28 7.37 19.43
C LEU A 150 -19.58 8.80 18.93
N GLY A 151 -19.95 8.94 17.65
CA GLY A 151 -20.33 10.18 16.98
C GLY A 151 -19.27 11.30 17.00
N SER A 152 -19.72 12.52 16.75
CA SER A 152 -18.84 13.71 16.68
C SER A 152 -18.02 13.97 17.95
N ALA A 153 -18.50 13.52 19.11
CA ALA A 153 -17.76 13.60 20.36
C ALA A 153 -16.53 12.68 20.35
N PHE A 154 -16.67 11.46 19.81
CA PHE A 154 -15.56 10.52 19.63
C PHE A 154 -14.54 11.06 18.63
N GLU A 155 -14.98 11.58 17.48
CA GLU A 155 -14.10 12.20 16.49
C GLU A 155 -13.29 13.36 17.08
N SER A 156 -13.93 14.21 17.88
CA SER A 156 -13.26 15.33 18.55
C SER A 156 -12.27 14.86 19.61
N ALA A 157 -12.61 13.82 20.35
CA ALA A 157 -11.72 13.20 21.33
C ALA A 157 -10.51 12.54 20.65
N TRP A 158 -10.72 11.87 19.51
CA TRP A 158 -9.66 11.25 18.71
C TRP A 158 -8.66 12.30 18.22
N LYS A 159 -9.15 13.38 17.60
CA LYS A 159 -8.31 14.50 17.13
C LYS A 159 -7.56 15.20 18.26
N THR A 160 -8.12 15.18 19.46
CA THR A 160 -7.44 15.71 20.66
C THR A 160 -6.36 14.76 21.15
N ALA A 161 -6.68 13.46 21.29
CA ALA A 161 -5.74 12.43 21.68
C ALA A 161 -4.56 12.29 20.70
N ALA A 162 -4.77 12.55 19.41
CA ALA A 162 -3.71 12.52 18.39
C ALA A 162 -2.56 13.53 18.63
N LYS A 163 -2.76 14.52 19.52
CA LYS A 163 -1.70 15.45 19.95
C LYS A 163 -0.86 14.86 21.08
N ASP A 164 -1.34 13.83 21.75
CA ASP A 164 -0.66 13.13 22.81
C ASP A 164 0.38 12.16 22.24
N THR A 165 1.62 12.27 22.70
CA THR A 165 2.70 11.37 22.30
C THR A 165 2.46 9.93 22.75
N VAL A 166 1.69 9.71 23.82
CA VAL A 166 1.33 8.35 24.28
C VAL A 166 0.34 7.72 23.31
N PHE A 167 -0.65 8.46 22.80
CA PHE A 167 -1.56 7.92 21.79
C PHE A 167 -0.86 7.68 20.45
N GLN A 168 0.08 8.54 20.06
CA GLN A 168 0.93 8.31 18.88
C GLN A 168 1.77 7.05 19.06
N THR A 169 2.31 6.81 20.26
CA THR A 169 3.04 5.58 20.60
C THR A 169 2.12 4.36 20.51
N ALA A 170 0.92 4.42 21.08
CA ALA A 170 -0.05 3.33 20.99
C ALA A 170 -0.40 2.96 19.54
N GLN A 171 -0.58 3.96 18.66
CA GLN A 171 -0.80 3.72 17.23
C GLN A 171 0.42 3.06 16.56
N ASN A 172 1.64 3.49 16.89
CA ASN A 172 2.86 2.88 16.37
C ASN A 172 3.02 1.42 16.84
N ASP A 173 2.73 1.16 18.11
CA ASP A 173 2.83 -0.17 18.71
C ASP A 173 1.83 -1.14 18.06
N GLU A 174 0.58 -0.73 17.86
CA GLU A 174 -0.44 -1.57 17.24
C GLU A 174 -0.16 -1.81 15.75
N ARG A 175 0.28 -0.78 15.01
CA ARG A 175 0.81 -0.97 13.65
C ARG A 175 1.90 -2.03 13.65
N ASP A 176 2.84 -1.93 14.58
CA ASP A 176 4.00 -2.82 14.63
C ASP A 176 3.61 -4.26 14.99
N ARG A 177 2.75 -4.41 16.00
CA ARG A 177 2.31 -5.70 16.53
C ARG A 177 1.49 -6.49 15.51
N VAL A 178 0.54 -5.85 14.84
CA VAL A 178 -0.45 -6.54 14.00
C VAL A 178 -0.02 -6.61 12.53
N TYR A 179 0.67 -5.58 12.03
CA TYR A 179 0.91 -5.42 10.60
C TYR A 179 2.40 -5.49 10.25
N PHE A 180 3.21 -4.57 10.78
CA PHE A 180 4.60 -4.41 10.33
C PHE A 180 5.48 -5.60 10.73
N ASN A 181 5.54 -5.98 12.01
CA ASN A 181 6.43 -7.06 12.44
C ASN A 181 6.02 -8.40 11.81
N PRO A 182 4.73 -8.83 11.83
CA PRO A 182 4.34 -10.09 11.21
C PRO A 182 4.64 -10.16 9.71
N SER A 183 4.42 -9.08 8.95
CA SER A 183 4.68 -9.07 7.51
C SER A 183 6.17 -9.08 7.19
N VAL A 184 6.98 -8.32 7.94
CA VAL A 184 8.44 -8.29 7.77
C VAL A 184 9.06 -9.64 8.16
N ASP A 185 8.62 -10.25 9.26
CA ASP A 185 9.11 -11.55 9.70
C ASP A 185 8.72 -12.66 8.71
N GLN A 186 7.49 -12.64 8.20
CA GLN A 186 7.05 -13.58 7.19
C GLN A 186 7.83 -13.43 5.88
N ALA A 187 8.06 -12.19 5.42
CA ALA A 187 8.87 -11.91 4.24
C ALA A 187 10.32 -12.39 4.40
N LYS A 188 10.92 -12.18 5.58
CA LYS A 188 12.25 -12.70 5.91
C LYS A 188 12.28 -14.22 5.90
N SER A 189 11.25 -14.88 6.46
CA SER A 189 11.12 -16.34 6.41
C SER A 189 10.99 -16.88 4.98
N ASP A 190 10.43 -16.09 4.06
CA ASP A 190 10.34 -16.43 2.64
C ASP A 190 11.60 -16.07 1.85
N GLY A 191 12.60 -15.45 2.49
CA GLY A 191 13.87 -15.05 1.90
C GLY A 191 13.77 -13.80 1.02
N LEU A 192 12.80 -12.93 1.29
CA LEU A 192 12.58 -11.70 0.53
C LEU A 192 13.47 -10.54 1.02
N GLY A 193 13.96 -9.75 0.08
CA GLY A 193 14.64 -8.48 0.32
C GLY A 193 13.67 -7.37 0.78
N THR A 194 14.20 -6.16 0.93
CA THR A 194 13.48 -5.00 1.49
C THR A 194 12.22 -4.65 0.69
N LEU A 195 12.26 -4.70 -0.64
CA LEU A 195 11.08 -4.47 -1.47
C LEU A 195 9.99 -5.52 -1.23
N GLY A 196 10.37 -6.81 -1.13
CA GLY A 196 9.40 -7.87 -0.85
C GLY A 196 8.78 -7.75 0.54
N GLN A 197 9.56 -7.31 1.53
CA GLN A 197 9.05 -6.97 2.87
C GLN A 197 8.04 -5.82 2.81
N PHE A 198 8.32 -4.75 2.05
CA PHE A 198 7.37 -3.67 1.84
C PHE A 198 6.08 -4.14 1.14
N ILE A 199 6.20 -4.95 0.10
CA ILE A 199 5.04 -5.51 -0.62
C ILE A 199 4.15 -6.35 0.32
N TYR A 200 4.75 -7.10 1.24
CA TYR A 200 3.99 -7.84 2.26
C TYR A 200 3.33 -6.91 3.28
N TYR A 201 4.06 -5.89 3.75
CA TYR A 201 3.54 -4.90 4.68
C TYR A 201 2.34 -4.14 4.10
N ASP A 202 2.46 -3.64 2.88
CA ASP A 202 1.39 -2.93 2.20
C ASP A 202 0.16 -3.82 1.94
N ALA A 203 0.39 -5.12 1.67
CA ALA A 203 -0.69 -6.08 1.52
C ALA A 203 -1.42 -6.36 2.83
N ILE A 204 -0.71 -6.56 3.95
CA ILE A 204 -1.36 -6.82 5.25
C ILE A 204 -2.10 -5.58 5.78
N VAL A 205 -1.63 -4.37 5.47
CA VAL A 205 -2.34 -3.12 5.83
C VAL A 205 -3.71 -3.08 5.14
N MET A 206 -3.76 -3.32 3.83
CA MET A 206 -5.00 -3.25 3.06
C MET A 206 -5.94 -4.44 3.27
N HIS A 207 -5.38 -5.65 3.40
CA HIS A 207 -6.16 -6.89 3.40
C HIS A 207 -6.30 -7.54 4.78
N GLY A 208 -5.64 -6.96 5.78
CA GLY A 208 -5.59 -7.51 7.13
C GLY A 208 -4.80 -8.82 7.25
N PRO A 209 -4.51 -9.24 8.50
CA PRO A 209 -4.01 -10.58 8.79
C PRO A 209 -5.10 -11.64 8.50
N GLY A 210 -4.69 -12.91 8.45
CA GLY A 210 -5.62 -14.03 8.29
C GLY A 210 -5.35 -14.86 7.05
N ASP A 211 -6.20 -15.87 6.85
CA ASP A 211 -6.01 -16.95 5.88
C ASP A 211 -7.13 -17.07 4.84
N ASP A 212 -8.12 -16.19 4.90
CA ASP A 212 -9.19 -16.10 3.90
C ASP A 212 -8.61 -15.72 2.53
N SER A 213 -9.36 -15.98 1.46
CA SER A 213 -8.85 -15.88 0.08
C SER A 213 -8.29 -14.50 -0.28
N THR A 214 -8.80 -13.43 0.35
CA THR A 214 -8.38 -12.05 0.13
C THR A 214 -7.51 -11.50 1.24
N SER A 215 -7.39 -12.17 2.40
CA SER A 215 -6.45 -11.77 3.46
C SER A 215 -5.00 -11.99 3.05
N PHE A 216 -4.05 -11.36 3.76
CA PHE A 216 -2.62 -11.48 3.49
C PHE A 216 -2.14 -12.93 3.35
N GLY A 217 -2.53 -13.83 4.26
CA GLY A 217 -2.13 -15.24 4.22
C GLY A 217 -2.70 -15.98 3.01
N GLY A 218 -3.93 -15.68 2.59
CA GLY A 218 -4.55 -16.24 1.39
C GLY A 218 -3.90 -15.76 0.09
N ILE A 219 -3.57 -14.46 0.00
CA ILE A 219 -2.82 -13.87 -1.13
C ILE A 219 -1.45 -14.56 -1.23
N ARG A 220 -0.73 -14.67 -0.11
CA ARG A 220 0.56 -15.37 -0.05
C ARG A 220 0.45 -16.82 -0.51
N LYS A 221 -0.53 -17.58 -0.02
CA LYS A 221 -0.79 -18.96 -0.45
C LYS A 221 -1.08 -19.05 -1.94
N THR A 222 -1.81 -18.07 -2.50
CA THR A 222 -2.11 -18.01 -3.93
C THR A 222 -0.85 -17.76 -4.76
N ALA A 223 0.02 -16.85 -4.33
CA ALA A 223 1.31 -16.58 -4.96
C ALA A 223 2.21 -17.83 -4.97
N MET A 224 2.28 -18.54 -3.83
CA MET A 224 3.11 -19.74 -3.66
C MET A 224 2.66 -20.92 -4.54
N LYS A 225 1.40 -20.97 -4.97
CA LYS A 225 0.93 -21.95 -5.97
C LYS A 225 1.50 -21.68 -7.38
N LYS A 226 1.96 -20.46 -7.65
CA LYS A 226 2.45 -20.02 -8.97
C LYS A 226 3.98 -19.92 -9.02
N ALA A 227 4.63 -19.55 -7.93
CA ALA A 227 6.07 -19.41 -7.85
C ALA A 227 6.59 -19.80 -6.46
N LYS A 228 7.75 -20.48 -6.42
CA LYS A 228 8.45 -20.78 -5.17
C LYS A 228 9.01 -19.50 -4.57
N THR A 229 9.00 -19.39 -3.25
CA THR A 229 9.71 -18.31 -2.54
C THR A 229 11.23 -18.49 -2.67
N PRO A 230 12.04 -17.43 -2.48
CA PRO A 230 13.50 -17.57 -2.39
C PRO A 230 13.98 -18.60 -1.36
N ALA A 231 13.35 -18.67 -0.19
CA ALA A 231 13.66 -19.69 0.81
C ALA A 231 13.41 -21.14 0.32
N GLN A 232 12.55 -21.31 -0.69
CA GLN A 232 12.30 -22.58 -1.37
C GLN A 232 13.15 -22.78 -2.65
N GLY A 233 14.15 -21.92 -2.87
CA GLY A 233 15.02 -21.92 -4.04
C GLY A 233 14.43 -21.24 -5.28
N GLY A 234 13.37 -20.46 -5.13
CA GLY A 234 12.78 -19.67 -6.22
C GLY A 234 13.54 -18.36 -6.51
N ASN A 235 13.27 -17.75 -7.66
CA ASN A 235 13.74 -16.40 -7.96
C ASN A 235 12.82 -15.36 -7.32
N GLU A 236 13.39 -14.38 -6.61
CA GLU A 236 12.63 -13.35 -5.89
C GLU A 236 11.73 -12.53 -6.82
N THR A 237 12.24 -12.04 -7.96
CA THR A 237 11.45 -11.26 -8.91
C THR A 237 10.28 -12.07 -9.50
N THR A 238 10.49 -13.36 -9.77
CA THR A 238 9.40 -14.25 -10.21
C THR A 238 8.34 -14.40 -9.12
N TYR A 239 8.76 -14.61 -7.87
CA TYR A 239 7.85 -14.73 -6.74
C TYR A 239 7.05 -13.43 -6.49
N LEU A 240 7.72 -12.28 -6.47
CA LEU A 240 7.08 -10.99 -6.24
C LEU A 240 6.10 -10.62 -7.36
N ASN A 241 6.37 -10.94 -8.63
CA ASN A 241 5.37 -10.78 -9.69
C ASN A 241 4.13 -11.64 -9.43
N ALA A 242 4.31 -12.92 -9.06
CA ALA A 242 3.19 -13.80 -8.73
C ALA A 242 2.39 -13.29 -7.52
N PHE A 243 3.07 -12.72 -6.52
CA PHE A 243 2.42 -12.11 -5.36
C PHE A 243 1.62 -10.85 -5.72
N LEU A 244 2.22 -9.93 -6.48
CA LEU A 244 1.53 -8.71 -6.93
C LEU A 244 0.34 -9.02 -7.85
N ASP A 245 0.44 -10.06 -8.68
CA ASP A 245 -0.69 -10.52 -9.51
C ASP A 245 -1.82 -11.10 -8.64
N ALA A 246 -1.50 -11.92 -7.63
CA ALA A 246 -2.48 -12.45 -6.68
C ALA A 246 -3.15 -11.35 -5.87
N ARG A 247 -2.36 -10.39 -5.38
CA ARG A 247 -2.85 -9.23 -4.64
C ARG A 247 -3.79 -8.38 -5.49
N LYS A 248 -3.38 -8.05 -6.72
CA LYS A 248 -4.22 -7.29 -7.65
C LYS A 248 -5.55 -7.97 -7.92
N ALA A 249 -5.57 -9.31 -7.99
CA ALA A 249 -6.81 -10.06 -8.12
C ALA A 249 -7.69 -9.96 -6.86
N ALA A 250 -7.10 -9.99 -5.66
CA ALA A 250 -7.82 -9.81 -4.40
C ALA A 250 -8.37 -8.38 -4.22
N MET A 251 -7.64 -7.34 -4.65
CA MET A 251 -8.16 -5.96 -4.63
C MET A 251 -9.43 -5.84 -5.48
N LYS A 252 -9.45 -6.44 -6.66
CA LYS A 252 -10.59 -6.39 -7.59
C LYS A 252 -11.83 -7.18 -7.18
N THR A 253 -11.80 -7.86 -6.03
CA THR A 253 -13.01 -8.51 -5.50
C THR A 253 -13.82 -7.59 -4.57
N GLU A 254 -13.29 -6.42 -4.24
CA GLU A 254 -13.93 -5.42 -3.37
C GLU A 254 -14.07 -4.10 -4.15
N ASP A 255 -15.30 -3.62 -4.36
CA ASP A 255 -15.57 -2.40 -5.14
C ASP A 255 -14.80 -1.16 -4.60
N ALA A 256 -14.56 -1.12 -3.28
CA ALA A 256 -13.77 -0.07 -2.64
C ALA A 256 -12.28 -0.05 -3.06
N HIS A 257 -11.78 -1.13 -3.68
CA HIS A 257 -10.37 -1.34 -4.02
C HIS A 257 -10.14 -1.53 -5.54
N ASP A 258 -11.03 -1.00 -6.38
CA ASP A 258 -10.94 -1.10 -7.85
C ASP A 258 -9.65 -0.47 -8.44
N ASP A 259 -9.14 0.59 -7.82
CA ASP A 259 -7.87 1.21 -8.20
C ASP A 259 -6.69 0.39 -7.66
N THR A 260 -5.81 -0.04 -8.56
CA THR A 260 -4.66 -0.89 -8.26
C THR A 260 -3.32 -0.18 -8.48
N SER A 261 -3.31 1.16 -8.50
CA SER A 261 -2.12 1.99 -8.76
C SER A 261 -1.00 1.79 -7.74
N ARG A 262 -1.31 1.56 -6.46
CA ARG A 262 -0.30 1.18 -5.43
C ARG A 262 0.49 -0.07 -5.81
N VAL A 263 -0.12 -0.97 -6.59
CA VAL A 263 0.59 -2.11 -7.18
C VAL A 263 1.22 -1.71 -8.51
N ASP A 264 0.43 -1.20 -9.46
CA ASP A 264 0.81 -1.06 -10.87
C ASP A 264 1.84 0.04 -11.13
N THR A 265 1.70 1.18 -10.48
CA THR A 265 2.50 2.39 -10.72
C THR A 265 3.43 2.76 -9.56
N GLU A 266 3.57 1.85 -8.59
CA GLU A 266 4.52 1.94 -7.48
C GLU A 266 5.30 0.63 -7.30
N GLN A 267 4.71 -0.40 -6.70
CA GLN A 267 5.45 -1.64 -6.36
C GLN A 267 6.00 -2.35 -7.59
N ARG A 268 5.21 -2.46 -8.66
CA ARG A 268 5.64 -3.05 -9.94
C ARG A 268 6.75 -2.23 -10.59
N VAL A 269 6.72 -0.91 -10.43
CA VAL A 269 7.76 0.00 -10.96
C VAL A 269 9.09 -0.25 -10.24
N PHE A 270 9.08 -0.33 -8.90
CA PHE A 270 10.28 -0.65 -8.13
C PHE A 270 10.83 -2.03 -8.48
N LEU A 271 9.95 -3.02 -8.64
CA LEU A 271 10.33 -4.38 -9.02
C LEU A 271 10.94 -4.44 -10.43
N GLN A 272 10.33 -3.77 -11.41
CA GLN A 272 10.83 -3.70 -12.79
C GLN A 272 12.16 -2.98 -12.89
N ALA A 273 12.41 -2.00 -12.02
CA ALA A 273 13.70 -1.33 -11.91
C ALA A 273 14.79 -2.20 -11.25
N GLY A 274 14.44 -3.40 -10.76
CA GLY A 274 15.36 -4.26 -10.02
C GLY A 274 15.74 -3.72 -8.64
N ASN A 275 15.00 -2.75 -8.11
CA ASN A 275 15.28 -2.12 -6.83
C ASN A 275 14.79 -2.97 -5.64
N LEU A 276 15.32 -4.19 -5.53
CA LEU A 276 14.93 -5.16 -4.51
C LEU A 276 15.30 -4.70 -3.08
N ASN A 277 16.21 -3.75 -2.94
CA ASN A 277 16.60 -3.17 -1.66
C ASN A 277 15.80 -1.91 -1.28
N LEU A 278 14.87 -1.45 -2.14
CA LEU A 278 14.03 -0.27 -1.93
C LEU A 278 14.87 0.99 -1.62
N ASP A 279 15.95 1.21 -2.39
CA ASP A 279 16.85 2.34 -2.22
C ASP A 279 16.36 3.59 -2.97
N PRO A 280 16.41 4.78 -2.35
CA PRO A 280 16.24 6.04 -3.08
C PRO A 280 17.26 6.22 -4.22
N PRO A 281 16.91 6.94 -5.30
CA PRO A 281 15.66 7.67 -5.48
C PRO A 281 14.48 6.76 -5.83
N LEU A 282 13.38 6.89 -5.10
CA LEU A 282 12.09 6.27 -5.37
C LEU A 282 11.19 7.29 -6.06
N LYS A 283 10.55 6.88 -7.16
CA LYS A 283 9.57 7.68 -7.91
C LYS A 283 8.41 6.80 -8.30
N TRP A 284 7.20 7.21 -7.99
CA TRP A 284 6.02 6.40 -8.24
C TRP A 284 4.78 7.27 -8.42
N LYS A 285 3.65 6.60 -8.69
CA LYS A 285 2.34 7.22 -8.69
C LYS A 285 1.30 6.36 -7.99
N THR A 286 0.39 7.01 -7.28
CA THR A 286 -0.86 6.45 -6.76
C THR A 286 -2.00 7.38 -7.19
N TYR A 287 -3.11 6.83 -7.66
CA TYR A 287 -4.27 7.57 -8.17
C TYR A 287 -3.98 8.62 -9.27
N GLY A 288 -2.81 8.52 -9.92
CA GLY A 288 -2.32 9.47 -10.93
C GLY A 288 -1.39 10.57 -10.39
N ASP A 289 -1.37 10.80 -9.08
CA ASP A 289 -0.49 11.76 -8.41
C ASP A 289 0.95 11.23 -8.35
N SER A 290 1.93 12.12 -8.46
CA SER A 290 3.35 11.74 -8.53
C SER A 290 4.07 12.04 -7.22
N TYR A 291 4.81 11.06 -6.72
CA TYR A 291 5.56 11.14 -5.48
C TYR A 291 7.04 10.80 -5.71
N GLN A 292 7.90 11.28 -4.83
CA GLN A 292 9.32 10.95 -4.84
C GLN A 292 9.95 11.02 -3.45
N ILE A 293 10.89 10.10 -3.21
CA ILE A 293 11.82 10.13 -2.08
C ILE A 293 13.22 10.06 -2.70
N LEU A 294 14.01 11.14 -2.57
CA LEU A 294 15.28 11.27 -3.29
C LEU A 294 16.48 10.76 -2.50
N THR A 295 16.39 10.78 -1.18
CA THR A 295 17.46 10.37 -0.25
C THR A 295 16.85 9.57 0.89
N LEU A 296 17.69 8.84 1.64
CA LEU A 296 17.24 8.27 2.90
C LEU A 296 16.84 9.42 3.85
N PRO A 297 15.67 9.35 4.51
CA PRO A 297 15.20 10.37 5.46
C PRO A 297 16.04 10.44 6.74
#